data_AF-A0A2S9FNJ9-F1
#
_entry.id   AF-A0A2S9FNJ9-F1
#
_cell.length_a   1.000
_cell.length_b   1.000
_cell.length_c   1.000
_cell.angle_alpha   90.00
_cell.angle_beta   90.00
_cell.angle_gamma   90.00
#
_symmetry.space_group_name_H-M   'P 1'
#
loop_
_entity.id
_entity.type
_entity.pdbx_description
1 polymer ?
#
loop_
_entity_poly.entity_id
_entity_poly.type
_entity_poly.pdbx_seq_one_letter_code
_entity_poly.pdbx_strand_id
1 'polypeptide(L)'
;MNFSSRERSSAVIFDLQTTSLRELNTALHAPDLSGEFVIENSAGAHNVAVGLNAPVTVTIDGHVGYYAAGMNQHANVIINGNAGTGVAENMMSGCVWVKGNASQSAGATAHGGLLVVEGDAA
;
A
#
# COMPACT_ATOMS: atom_id res chain seq x y z
N MET A 1 4.22 -15.55 12.23
CA MET A 1 4.81 -15.74 10.89
C MET A 1 5.92 -14.70 10.73
N ASN A 2 7.17 -15.13 10.68
CA ASN A 2 8.32 -14.23 10.52
C ASN A 2 8.53 -13.94 9.04
N PHE A 3 8.20 -12.72 8.59
CA PHE A 3 8.73 -12.19 7.34
C PHE A 3 10.15 -11.69 7.60
N SER A 4 11.08 -12.65 7.70
CA SER A 4 12.52 -12.39 7.67
C SER A 4 12.86 -11.80 6.30
N SER A 5 13.74 -10.81 6.32
CA SER A 5 14.36 -10.06 5.21
C SER A 5 14.98 -10.92 4.11
N ARG A 6 14.17 -11.65 3.33
CA ARG A 6 14.62 -12.32 2.11
C ARG A 6 14.72 -11.28 0.99
N GLU A 7 15.83 -11.39 0.26
CA GLU A 7 16.32 -10.57 -0.85
C GLU A 7 15.30 -9.66 -1.56
N ARG A 8 15.49 -8.34 -1.40
CA ARG A 8 14.90 -7.28 -2.26
C ARG A 8 15.37 -7.32 -3.73
N SER A 9 16.10 -8.36 -4.14
CA SER A 9 16.93 -8.35 -5.37
C SER A 9 16.14 -8.43 -6.68
N SER A 10 14.81 -8.59 -6.65
CA SER A 10 13.96 -8.67 -7.86
C SER A 10 12.77 -7.69 -7.85
N ALA A 11 12.62 -6.85 -6.83
CA ALA A 11 11.49 -5.93 -6.75
C ALA A 11 11.68 -4.71 -7.68
N VAL A 12 10.61 -4.27 -8.32
CA VAL A 12 10.60 -3.02 -9.10
C VAL A 12 10.46 -1.85 -8.14
N ILE A 13 11.41 -0.91 -8.21
CA ILE A 13 11.45 0.24 -7.31
C ILE A 13 10.88 1.48 -8.00
N PHE A 14 9.97 2.16 -7.32
CA PHE A 14 9.48 3.48 -7.67
C PHE A 14 9.91 4.49 -6.61
N ASP A 15 10.66 5.50 -7.02
CA ASP A 15 11.03 6.63 -6.17
C ASP A 15 10.10 7.82 -6.45
N LEU A 16 9.31 8.23 -5.46
CA LEU A 16 8.35 9.33 -5.61
C LEU A 16 8.99 10.74 -5.63
N GLN A 17 10.31 10.86 -5.47
CA GLN A 17 11.03 12.10 -5.79
C GLN A 17 11.24 12.30 -7.29
N THR A 18 11.25 11.21 -8.06
CA THR A 18 11.56 11.23 -9.50
C THR A 18 10.43 10.70 -10.37
N THR A 19 9.56 9.85 -9.82
CA THR A 19 8.36 9.32 -10.48
C THR A 19 7.13 10.01 -9.91
N SER A 20 6.22 10.48 -10.77
CA SER A 20 4.98 11.07 -10.28
C SER A 20 4.04 10.00 -9.71
N LEU A 21 3.20 10.39 -8.75
CA LEU A 21 2.16 9.51 -8.18
C LEU A 21 1.22 8.93 -9.25
N ARG A 22 0.95 9.69 -10.31
CA ARG A 22 0.12 9.23 -11.43
C ARG A 22 0.82 8.13 -12.20
N GLU A 23 2.10 8.29 -12.52
CA GLU A 23 2.88 7.28 -13.23
C GLU A 23 3.00 6.00 -12.40
N LEU A 24 3.28 6.13 -11.10
CA LEU A 24 3.30 5.01 -10.16
C LEU A 24 1.99 4.21 -10.20
N ASN A 25 0.85 4.86 -9.94
CA ASN A 25 -0.44 4.15 -9.91
C ASN A 25 -0.81 3.61 -11.30
N THR A 26 -0.49 4.33 -12.37
CA THR A 26 -0.71 3.85 -13.75
C THR A 26 0.07 2.55 -14.01
N ALA A 27 1.32 2.47 -13.56
CA ALA A 27 2.13 1.27 -13.68
C ALA A 27 1.57 0.11 -12.83
N LEU A 28 1.10 0.40 -11.61
CA LEU A 28 0.45 -0.59 -10.73
C LEU A 28 -0.96 -1.01 -11.20
N HIS A 29 -1.52 -0.36 -12.22
CA HIS A 29 -2.77 -0.74 -12.88
C HIS A 29 -2.55 -1.44 -14.21
N ALA A 30 -1.31 -1.74 -14.58
CA ALA A 30 -1.02 -2.45 -15.81
C ALA A 30 -1.76 -3.80 -15.85
N PRO A 31 -2.28 -4.22 -17.02
CA PRO A 31 -2.84 -5.55 -17.18
C PRO A 31 -1.78 -6.62 -16.91
N ASP A 32 -2.20 -7.74 -16.33
CA ASP A 32 -1.34 -8.89 -16.01
C ASP A 32 -0.13 -8.55 -15.11
N LEU A 33 -0.25 -7.49 -14.30
CA LEU A 33 0.79 -7.08 -13.35
C LEU A 33 1.17 -8.25 -12.43
N SER A 34 2.47 -8.51 -12.33
CA SER A 34 3.04 -9.56 -11.50
C SER A 34 4.36 -9.10 -10.88
N GLY A 35 4.75 -9.75 -9.78
CA GLY A 35 5.99 -9.46 -9.06
C GLY A 35 5.80 -8.64 -7.79
N GLU A 36 6.90 -8.06 -7.34
CA GLU A 36 6.99 -7.28 -6.10
C GLU A 36 7.43 -5.85 -6.42
N PHE A 37 6.85 -4.89 -5.70
CA PHE A 37 7.10 -3.48 -5.91
C PHE A 37 7.50 -2.82 -4.59
N VAL A 38 8.44 -1.88 -4.67
CA VAL A 38 8.83 -1.03 -3.55
C VAL A 38 8.61 0.43 -3.94
N ILE A 39 7.94 1.18 -3.07
CA ILE A 39 7.71 2.61 -3.22
C ILE A 39 8.53 3.33 -2.15
N GLU A 40 9.49 4.13 -2.57
CA GLU A 40 10.38 4.90 -1.70
C GLU A 40 10.02 6.38 -1.72
N ASN A 41 10.49 7.11 -0.70
CA ASN A 41 10.38 8.57 -0.59
C ASN A 41 8.94 9.10 -0.77
N SER A 42 7.96 8.37 -0.24
CA SER A 42 6.54 8.73 -0.37
C SER A 42 6.17 10.07 0.26
N ALA A 43 6.94 10.56 1.23
CA ALA A 43 6.80 11.88 1.85
C ALA A 43 5.36 12.24 2.30
N GLY A 44 4.57 11.25 2.72
CA GLY A 44 3.18 11.44 3.13
C GLY A 44 2.20 11.67 1.96
N ALA A 45 2.58 11.30 0.73
CA ALA A 45 1.74 11.41 -0.45
C ALA A 45 0.39 10.70 -0.25
N HIS A 46 -0.66 11.29 -0.80
CA HIS A 46 -2.01 10.75 -0.80
C HIS A 46 -2.17 9.72 -1.91
N ASN A 47 -3.18 8.84 -1.80
CA ASN A 47 -3.58 7.90 -2.85
C ASN A 47 -2.44 7.01 -3.36
N VAL A 48 -1.49 6.64 -2.50
CA VAL A 48 -0.40 5.72 -2.87
C VAL A 48 -0.95 4.31 -2.95
N ALA A 49 -0.66 3.61 -4.05
CA ALA A 49 -1.03 2.21 -4.28
C ALA A 49 -2.54 1.95 -4.18
N VAL A 50 -3.36 2.86 -4.71
CA VAL A 50 -4.83 2.73 -4.75
C VAL A 50 -5.29 1.88 -5.92
N GLY A 51 -6.46 1.23 -5.81
CA GLY A 51 -7.11 0.55 -6.92
C GLY A 51 -6.39 -0.70 -7.45
N LEU A 52 -5.53 -1.31 -6.63
CA LEU A 52 -4.75 -2.48 -7.03
C LEU A 52 -5.66 -3.65 -7.37
N ASN A 53 -5.56 -4.12 -8.61
CA ASN A 53 -6.37 -5.23 -9.13
C ASN A 53 -5.51 -6.39 -9.65
N ALA A 54 -4.44 -6.70 -8.92
CA ALA A 54 -3.54 -7.81 -9.23
C ALA A 54 -3.01 -8.45 -7.93
N PRO A 55 -2.72 -9.76 -7.94
CA PRO A 55 -2.20 -10.48 -6.77
C PRO A 55 -0.70 -10.25 -6.60
N VAL A 56 -0.30 -8.99 -6.38
CA VAL A 56 1.10 -8.55 -6.21
C VAL A 56 1.39 -8.13 -4.78
N THR A 57 2.67 -8.02 -4.44
CA THR A 57 3.11 -7.41 -3.19
C THR A 57 3.62 -6.00 -3.46
N VAL A 58 3.11 -5.01 -2.74
CA VAL A 58 3.56 -3.62 -2.80
C VAL A 58 4.03 -3.21 -1.41
N THR A 59 5.31 -2.88 -1.28
CA THR A 59 5.89 -2.35 -0.03
C THR A 59 6.10 -0.85 -0.18
N ILE A 60 5.66 -0.08 0.81
CA ILE A 60 5.86 1.36 0.89
C ILE A 60 6.84 1.63 2.02
N ASP A 61 8.05 2.07 1.67
CA ASP A 61 9.12 2.39 2.60
C ASP A 61 9.00 3.86 3.04
N GLY A 62 8.01 4.10 3.92
CA GLY A 62 7.78 5.41 4.53
C GLY A 62 6.33 5.67 4.94
N HIS A 63 6.08 6.91 5.37
CA HIS A 63 4.74 7.38 5.71
C HIS A 63 3.91 7.68 4.46
N VAL A 64 2.60 7.44 4.56
CA VAL A 64 1.63 7.79 3.51
C VAL A 64 0.50 8.64 4.07
N GLY A 65 -0.08 9.45 3.20
CA GLY A 65 -1.22 10.31 3.52
C GLY A 65 -2.55 9.59 3.31
N TYR A 66 -3.56 10.36 2.91
CA TYR A 66 -4.94 9.87 2.78
C TYR A 66 -5.09 8.76 1.74
N TYR A 67 -6.02 7.84 2.03
CA TYR A 67 -6.53 6.82 1.11
C TYR A 67 -5.49 5.83 0.56
N ALA A 68 -4.32 5.70 1.19
CA ALA A 68 -3.33 4.72 0.76
C ALA A 68 -3.94 3.31 0.75
N ALA A 69 -3.63 2.52 -0.28
CA ALA A 69 -4.20 1.18 -0.49
C ALA A 69 -5.74 1.11 -0.58
N GLY A 70 -6.42 2.24 -0.76
CA GLY A 70 -7.87 2.26 -0.98
C GLY A 70 -8.26 1.52 -2.26
N MET A 71 -9.46 0.94 -2.29
CA MET A 71 -9.98 0.13 -3.40
C MET A 71 -9.09 -1.07 -3.77
N ASN A 72 -8.31 -1.60 -2.82
CA ASN A 72 -7.48 -2.79 -3.05
C ASN A 72 -8.38 -4.01 -3.29
N GLN A 73 -8.17 -4.70 -4.42
CA GLN A 73 -8.96 -5.87 -4.80
C GLN A 73 -8.23 -7.17 -4.54
N HIS A 74 -6.91 -7.25 -4.72
CA HIS A 74 -6.18 -8.52 -4.67
C HIS A 74 -4.78 -8.46 -4.04
N ALA A 75 -4.21 -7.26 -3.87
CA ALA A 75 -2.80 -7.12 -3.53
C ALA A 75 -2.55 -7.30 -2.03
N ASN A 76 -1.29 -7.59 -1.71
CA ASN A 76 -0.74 -7.44 -0.37
C ASN A 76 0.05 -6.13 -0.30
N VAL A 77 -0.43 -5.16 0.47
CA VAL A 77 0.24 -3.87 0.66
C VAL A 77 0.85 -3.81 2.05
N ILE A 78 2.14 -3.50 2.13
CA ILE A 78 2.87 -3.32 3.39
C ILE A 78 3.31 -1.88 3.47
N ILE A 79 2.97 -1.21 4.57
CA ILE A 79 3.31 0.20 4.81
C ILE A 79 4.28 0.24 5.99
N ASN A 80 5.56 0.44 5.71
CA ASN A 80 6.64 0.57 6.69
C ASN A 80 6.65 1.97 7.31
N GLY A 81 5.50 2.40 7.82
CA GLY A 81 5.28 3.73 8.36
C GLY A 81 3.85 3.95 8.85
N ASN A 82 3.51 5.22 9.05
CA ASN A 82 2.17 5.65 9.43
C ASN A 82 1.30 5.88 8.18
N ALA A 83 0.00 5.67 8.33
CA ALA A 83 -0.98 5.93 7.28
C ALA A 83 -1.99 7.01 7.71
N GLY A 84 -2.27 7.93 6.78
CA GLY A 84 -3.27 8.97 6.95
C GLY A 84 -4.71 8.44 6.91
N THR A 85 -5.66 9.37 6.92
CA THR A 85 -7.11 9.08 6.93
C THR A 85 -7.53 8.18 5.77
N GLY A 86 -8.38 7.19 6.04
CA GLY A 86 -8.98 6.35 5.00
C GLY A 86 -8.04 5.28 4.41
N VAL A 87 -6.98 4.87 5.11
CA VAL A 87 -6.15 3.75 4.67
C VAL A 87 -7.01 2.50 4.42
N ALA A 88 -6.79 1.82 3.30
CA ALA A 88 -7.57 0.64 2.88
C ALA A 88 -9.09 0.89 2.78
N GLU A 89 -9.53 2.13 2.59
CA GLU A 89 -10.94 2.44 2.33
C GLU A 89 -11.44 1.65 1.11
N ASN A 90 -12.66 1.11 1.20
CA ASN A 90 -13.30 0.39 0.09
C ASN A 90 -12.48 -0.82 -0.39
N MET A 91 -11.68 -1.45 0.48
CA MET A 91 -10.96 -2.68 0.14
C MET A 91 -11.95 -3.83 -0.12
N MET A 92 -11.78 -4.54 -1.23
CA MET A 92 -12.60 -5.70 -1.61
C MET A 92 -12.01 -7.01 -1.10
N SER A 93 -10.69 -7.19 -1.22
CA SER A 93 -9.95 -8.34 -0.69
C SER A 93 -8.46 -8.02 -0.54
N GLY A 94 -7.62 -9.05 -0.35
CA GLY A 94 -6.18 -8.87 -0.13
C GLY A 94 -5.84 -8.49 1.30
N CYS A 95 -4.64 -7.95 1.50
CA CYS A 95 -4.13 -7.55 2.81
C CYS A 95 -3.50 -6.17 2.74
N VAL A 96 -3.77 -5.33 3.74
CA VAL A 96 -3.04 -4.08 3.98
C VAL A 96 -2.46 -4.15 5.39
N TRP A 97 -1.15 -4.00 5.51
CA TRP A 97 -0.43 -4.08 6.77
C TRP A 97 0.30 -2.77 7.05
N VAL A 98 -0.21 -2.00 7.99
CA VAL A 98 0.39 -0.77 8.50
C VAL A 98 1.29 -1.13 9.69
N LYS A 99 2.60 -0.90 9.55
CA LYS A 99 3.59 -1.13 10.61
C LYS A 99 3.62 -0.02 11.67
N GLY A 100 3.05 1.14 11.36
CA GLY A 100 2.87 2.25 12.29
C GLY A 100 1.42 2.46 12.68
N ASN A 101 1.06 3.73 12.88
CA ASN A 101 -0.28 4.16 13.25
C ASN A 101 -1.16 4.39 12.01
N ALA A 102 -2.47 4.23 12.19
CA ALA A 102 -3.49 4.60 11.20
C ALA A 102 -4.36 5.74 11.75
N SER A 103 -4.59 6.77 10.93
CA SER A 103 -5.56 7.82 11.26
C SER A 103 -6.99 7.36 11.03
N GLN A 104 -7.94 8.29 11.16
CA GLN A 104 -9.38 8.05 11.12
C GLN A 104 -9.82 7.29 9.88
N SER A 105 -10.93 6.57 10.01
CA SER A 105 -11.60 5.88 8.90
C SER A 105 -10.76 4.77 8.26
N ALA A 106 -9.81 4.18 9.00
CA ALA A 106 -9.07 3.01 8.56
C ALA A 106 -10.04 1.87 8.18
N GLY A 107 -9.91 1.35 6.96
CA GLY A 107 -10.79 0.30 6.42
C GLY A 107 -12.25 0.72 6.21
N ALA A 108 -12.57 2.02 6.22
CA ALA A 108 -13.94 2.48 6.03
C ALA A 108 -14.53 1.95 4.72
N THR A 109 -15.78 1.48 4.77
CA THR A 109 -16.50 0.90 3.63
C THR A 109 -15.85 -0.33 3.00
N ALA A 110 -14.88 -0.98 3.65
CA ALA A 110 -14.32 -2.24 3.14
C ALA A 110 -15.40 -3.34 3.06
N HIS A 111 -15.34 -4.14 1.99
CA HIS A 111 -16.21 -5.28 1.73
C HIS A 111 -15.56 -6.63 2.05
N GLY A 112 -14.24 -6.65 2.24
CA GLY A 112 -13.47 -7.85 2.57
C GLY A 112 -11.98 -7.58 2.71
N GLY A 113 -11.19 -8.65 2.87
CA GLY A 113 -9.74 -8.58 3.07
C GLY A 113 -9.32 -8.48 4.54
N LEU A 114 -8.04 -8.21 4.77
CA LEU A 114 -7.44 -8.04 6.09
C LEU A 114 -6.71 -6.70 6.17
N LEU A 115 -7.08 -5.86 7.13
CA LEU A 115 -6.30 -4.69 7.53
C LEU A 115 -5.63 -4.98 8.88
N VAL A 116 -4.31 -4.89 8.93
CA VAL A 116 -3.51 -5.00 10.17
C VAL A 116 -2.88 -3.65 10.46
N VAL A 117 -3.06 -3.15 11.67
CA VAL A 117 -2.36 -1.96 12.19
C VAL A 117 -1.57 -2.41 13.42
N GLU A 118 -0.25 -2.27 13.39
CA GLU A 118 0.61 -2.64 14.54
C GLU A 118 0.64 -1.56 15.62
N GLY A 119 0.45 -0.30 15.23
CA GLY A 119 0.35 0.83 16.15
C GLY A 119 -1.08 1.15 16.56
N ASP A 120 -1.32 2.43 16.87
CA ASP A 120 -2.64 2.93 17.24
C ASP A 120 -3.50 3.20 15.99
N ALA A 121 -4.79 2.91 16.11
CA ALA A 121 -5.82 3.29 15.14
C ALA A 121 -6.88 4.15 15.84
N ALA A 122 -7.28 5.24 15.20
CA ALA A 122 -8.22 6.22 15.73
C ALA A 122 -9.57 6.19 14.98
#